data_AF-A0A0A2TFN3-F1
#
_entry.id   AF-A0A0A2TFN3-F1
#
_cell.length_a   1.000
_cell.length_b   1.000
_cell.length_c   1.000
_cell.angle_alpha   90.00
_cell.angle_beta   90.00
_cell.angle_gamma   90.00
#
_symmetry.space_group_name_H-M   'P 1'
#
loop_
_entity.id
_entity.type
_entity.pdbx_description
1 polymer ?
#
loop_
_entity_poly.entity_id
_entity_poly.type
_entity_poly.pdbx_seq_one_letter_code
_entity_poly.pdbx_strand_id
1 'polypeptide(L)'
;MNTIFVTGAIQKKQAHSLQGYNKYEVARILELDVERIEVVNDYNYSSPKDVIPKEEISIVFKAGTLQGDYIHVCTTTEVMTLHAETLEKVNYFSHKSFNDLHHVRMTKNGNYLVVNTGLDLLMEFSYEGELLAQWPVHDDVETYNSDVDYRKIPSTKPHTSHPNYVTILDNHYWVTRFKQKDAINIHNNNKAKINIEGMHDGIAYKNFIYYTTVNGHIVKYDTVTHTYEDYDLNKLEESFITTFKALGWCRGLKVVDEETVIVGFSRLRPTKQKDYTQWLNGNIDKLKSSRHLPTRIAKYNLKKKEKMWEINLEKQGLNVVFSIL
;
A
#
# COMPACT_ATOMS: atom_id res chain seq x y z
N MET A 1 -13.28 -12.81 -14.66
CA MET A 1 -12.66 -11.49 -14.84
C MET A 1 -11.17 -11.73 -14.96
N ASN A 2 -10.60 -11.44 -16.14
CA ASN A 2 -9.19 -11.72 -16.42
C ASN A 2 -8.31 -10.46 -16.27
N THR A 3 -8.92 -9.32 -15.95
CA THR A 3 -8.19 -8.08 -15.70
C THR A 3 -8.09 -7.77 -14.21
N ILE A 4 -6.99 -7.12 -13.83
CA ILE A 4 -6.75 -6.55 -12.50
C ILE A 4 -6.19 -5.14 -12.67
N PHE A 5 -6.45 -4.27 -11.69
CA PHE A 5 -5.79 -2.97 -11.64
C PHE A 5 -4.58 -3.03 -10.71
N VAL A 6 -3.48 -2.38 -11.10
CA VAL A 6 -2.28 -2.26 -10.28
C VAL A 6 -1.91 -0.80 -10.12
N THR A 7 -1.85 -0.32 -8.87
CA THR A 7 -1.47 1.06 -8.57
C THR A 7 0.02 1.18 -8.27
N GLY A 8 0.61 2.28 -8.70
CA GLY A 8 2.02 2.52 -8.52
C GLY A 8 2.50 3.83 -9.13
N ALA A 9 3.72 3.79 -9.67
CA ALA A 9 4.32 4.95 -10.31
C ALA A 9 5.46 4.60 -11.28
N ILE A 10 5.75 5.56 -12.16
CA ILE A 10 6.92 5.59 -13.03
C ILE A 10 8.06 6.28 -12.29
N GLN A 11 9.25 5.68 -12.35
CA GLN A 11 10.44 6.21 -11.69
C GLN A 11 11.17 7.26 -12.56
N LYS A 12 11.68 8.31 -11.92
CA LYS A 12 12.57 9.30 -12.57
C LYS A 12 13.87 8.64 -13.05
N LYS A 13 14.39 9.06 -14.21
CA LYS A 13 15.65 8.53 -14.80
C LYS A 13 16.86 8.56 -13.85
N GLN A 14 16.93 9.55 -12.95
CA GLN A 14 18.02 9.72 -11.98
C GLN A 14 17.65 9.35 -10.54
N ALA A 15 16.59 8.55 -10.31
CA ALA A 15 16.07 8.29 -8.97
C ALA A 15 17.04 7.60 -7.98
N HIS A 16 18.19 7.09 -8.43
CA HIS A 16 19.23 6.55 -7.56
C HIS A 16 20.01 7.64 -6.79
N SER A 17 20.06 8.87 -7.30
CA SER A 17 20.72 10.01 -6.65
C SER A 17 19.78 10.83 -5.75
N LEU A 18 18.47 10.63 -5.88
CA LEU A 18 17.43 11.43 -5.21
C LEU A 18 17.07 10.89 -3.81
N GLN A 19 16.57 11.78 -2.94
CA GLN A 19 16.04 11.41 -1.63
C GLN A 19 14.80 10.50 -1.76
N GLY A 20 14.49 9.72 -0.71
CA GLY A 20 13.44 8.69 -0.75
C GLY A 20 12.06 9.21 -1.19
N TYR A 21 11.71 10.44 -0.80
CA TYR A 21 10.46 11.09 -1.16
C TYR A 21 10.43 11.72 -2.55
N ASN A 22 11.51 11.68 -3.35
CA ASN A 22 11.59 12.32 -4.67
C ASN A 22 12.11 11.35 -5.76
N LYS A 23 11.57 10.12 -5.83
CA LYS A 23 12.03 9.09 -6.77
C LYS A 23 11.11 8.87 -7.97
N TYR A 24 9.85 9.28 -7.87
CA TYR A 24 8.84 8.98 -8.88
C TYR A 24 8.31 10.25 -9.53
N GLU A 25 8.01 10.15 -10.81
CA GLU A 25 7.63 11.28 -11.66
C GLU A 25 6.12 11.40 -11.81
N VAL A 26 5.46 10.26 -12.04
CA VAL A 26 4.06 10.17 -12.42
C VAL A 26 3.43 8.99 -11.70
N ALA A 27 2.27 9.24 -11.07
CA ALA A 27 1.43 8.21 -10.49
C ALA A 27 0.74 7.44 -11.62
N ARG A 28 0.67 6.11 -11.50
CA ARG A 28 0.16 5.26 -12.60
C ARG A 28 -0.76 4.14 -12.10
N ILE A 29 -1.80 3.86 -12.87
CA ILE A 29 -2.65 2.68 -12.75
C ILE A 29 -2.56 1.90 -14.05
N LEU A 30 -2.28 0.61 -13.94
CA LEU A 30 -2.34 -0.33 -15.06
C LEU A 30 -3.55 -1.24 -14.89
N GLU A 31 -4.40 -1.34 -15.91
CA GLU A 31 -5.29 -2.48 -16.06
C GLU A 31 -4.55 -3.56 -16.85
N LEU A 32 -4.39 -4.75 -16.25
CA LEU A 32 -3.61 -5.85 -16.82
C LEU A 32 -4.50 -7.05 -17.08
N ASP A 33 -4.53 -7.54 -18.31
CA ASP A 33 -5.00 -8.90 -18.61
C ASP A 33 -3.93 -9.89 -18.15
N VAL A 34 -4.25 -10.68 -17.11
CA VAL A 34 -3.27 -11.60 -16.50
C VAL A 34 -3.05 -12.88 -17.32
N GLU A 35 -3.93 -13.21 -18.26
CA GLU A 35 -3.76 -14.37 -19.14
C GLU A 35 -2.88 -14.01 -20.34
N ARG A 36 -3.12 -12.85 -20.94
CA ARG A 36 -2.34 -12.35 -22.09
C ARG A 36 -1.06 -11.63 -21.69
N ILE A 37 -0.99 -11.17 -20.44
CA ILE A 37 0.11 -10.33 -19.91
C ILE A 37 0.21 -9.02 -20.71
N GLU A 38 -0.95 -8.42 -20.97
CA GLU A 38 -1.09 -7.19 -21.76
C GLU A 38 -1.70 -6.07 -20.91
N VAL A 39 -1.25 -4.85 -21.16
CA VAL A 39 -1.87 -3.64 -20.60
C VAL A 39 -3.11 -3.33 -21.42
N VAL A 40 -4.28 -3.39 -20.78
CA VAL A 40 -5.58 -3.08 -21.39
C VAL A 40 -5.82 -1.58 -21.37
N ASN A 41 -5.58 -0.96 -20.20
CA ASN A 41 -5.71 0.47 -19.99
C ASN A 41 -4.54 1.00 -19.14
N ASP A 42 -4.18 2.25 -19.37
CA ASP A 42 -3.08 2.95 -18.69
C ASP A 42 -3.52 4.36 -18.31
N TYR A 43 -3.51 4.64 -17.01
CA TYR A 43 -3.85 5.95 -16.48
C TYR A 43 -2.67 6.55 -15.72
N ASN A 44 -2.27 7.74 -16.15
CA ASN A 44 -1.14 8.50 -15.60
C ASN A 44 -1.65 9.79 -14.96
N TYR A 45 -1.08 10.15 -13.81
CA TYR A 45 -1.50 11.31 -13.05
C TYR A 45 -0.32 12.10 -12.46
N SER A 46 -0.44 13.42 -12.53
CA SER A 46 0.46 14.37 -11.89
C SER A 46 -0.32 15.33 -10.99
N SER A 47 0.10 15.47 -9.74
CA SER A 47 -0.53 16.37 -8.78
C SER A 47 -0.40 17.85 -9.20
N PRO A 48 -1.48 18.65 -9.08
CA PRO A 48 -1.42 20.10 -9.23
C PRO A 48 -0.43 20.75 -8.26
N LYS A 49 0.23 21.83 -8.70
CA LYS A 49 1.27 22.52 -7.91
C LYS A 49 0.73 23.16 -6.62
N ASP A 50 -0.54 23.50 -6.59
CA ASP A 50 -1.23 24.11 -5.45
C ASP A 50 -1.59 23.11 -4.35
N VAL A 51 -1.48 21.80 -4.59
CA VAL A 51 -1.74 20.74 -3.58
C VAL A 51 -0.50 19.94 -3.18
N ILE A 52 0.70 20.39 -3.57
CA ILE A 52 1.99 19.81 -3.19
C ILE A 52 2.92 20.88 -2.62
N PRO A 53 4.00 20.51 -1.88
CA PRO A 53 5.05 21.45 -1.50
C PRO A 53 5.74 22.09 -2.71
N LYS A 54 6.52 23.15 -2.47
CA LYS A 54 7.32 23.80 -3.52
C LYS A 54 8.49 22.90 -3.94
N GLU A 55 9.03 22.14 -3.00
CA GLU A 55 10.05 21.13 -3.22
C GLU A 55 9.50 19.99 -4.07
N GLU A 56 10.35 19.43 -4.94
CA GLU A 56 9.95 18.26 -5.72
C GLU A 56 9.73 17.05 -4.82
N ILE A 57 8.51 16.51 -4.87
CA ILE A 57 8.13 15.24 -4.25
C ILE A 57 7.76 14.20 -5.31
N SER A 58 7.70 12.95 -4.87
CA SER A 58 7.23 11.83 -5.67
C SER A 58 5.73 11.94 -5.84
N ILE A 59 5.29 11.83 -7.09
CA ILE A 59 3.87 11.65 -7.40
C ILE A 59 3.66 10.17 -7.64
N VAL A 60 2.91 9.53 -6.74
CA VAL A 60 2.65 8.09 -6.76
C VAL A 60 1.21 7.82 -6.42
N PHE A 61 0.61 6.81 -7.05
CA PHE A 61 -0.58 6.21 -6.47
C PHE A 61 -0.16 5.25 -5.37
N LYS A 62 -0.74 5.45 -4.20
CA LYS A 62 -0.54 4.59 -3.03
C LYS A 62 -1.57 3.46 -3.10
N ALA A 63 -1.93 2.86 -1.97
CA ALA A 63 -2.91 1.80 -1.97
C ALA A 63 -4.30 2.41 -2.27
N GLY A 64 -5.08 1.71 -3.09
CA GLY A 64 -6.47 2.05 -3.38
C GLY A 64 -7.43 0.92 -3.03
N THR A 65 -8.70 1.14 -3.33
CA THR A 65 -9.76 0.13 -3.25
C THR A 65 -10.64 0.19 -4.49
N LEU A 66 -10.93 -0.96 -5.10
CA LEU A 66 -12.01 -1.11 -6.08
C LEU A 66 -13.30 -1.47 -5.33
N GLN A 67 -14.36 -0.67 -5.49
CA GLN A 67 -15.67 -0.90 -4.90
C GLN A 67 -16.76 -0.71 -5.96
N GLY A 68 -17.39 -1.82 -6.36
CA GLY A 68 -18.29 -1.81 -7.52
C GLY A 68 -17.53 -1.35 -8.76
N ASP A 69 -18.08 -0.36 -9.45
CA ASP A 69 -17.54 0.17 -10.71
C ASP A 69 -16.54 1.33 -10.49
N TYR A 70 -16.05 1.53 -9.26
CA TYR A 70 -15.21 2.68 -8.92
C TYR A 70 -13.90 2.28 -8.26
N ILE A 71 -12.83 2.94 -8.68
CA ILE A 71 -11.49 2.84 -8.11
C ILE A 71 -11.25 4.09 -7.25
N HIS A 72 -11.05 3.90 -5.96
CA HIS A 72 -10.65 4.95 -5.04
C HIS A 72 -9.16 4.88 -4.81
N VAL A 73 -8.44 5.95 -5.09
CA VAL A 73 -6.98 6.03 -4.98
C VAL A 73 -6.55 7.33 -4.32
N CYS A 74 -5.39 7.32 -3.70
CA CYS A 74 -4.78 8.52 -3.15
C CYS A 74 -3.35 8.70 -3.65
N THR A 75 -2.94 9.97 -3.73
CA THR A 75 -1.53 10.35 -3.82
C THR A 75 -1.01 10.70 -2.43
N THR A 76 0.13 11.37 -2.34
CA THR A 76 0.63 11.93 -1.07
C THR A 76 -0.34 12.95 -0.45
N THR A 77 -1.14 13.66 -1.24
CA THR A 77 -1.91 14.83 -0.77
C THR A 77 -3.32 14.94 -1.35
N GLU A 78 -3.83 13.89 -2.00
CA GLU A 78 -5.08 13.95 -2.77
C GLU A 78 -5.83 12.63 -2.68
N VAL A 79 -7.16 12.70 -2.78
CA VAL A 79 -8.07 11.57 -2.94
C VAL A 79 -8.79 11.70 -4.27
N MET A 80 -8.90 10.60 -5.00
CA MET A 80 -9.57 10.51 -6.29
C MET A 80 -10.46 9.29 -6.37
N THR A 81 -11.57 9.45 -7.09
CA THR A 81 -12.41 8.33 -7.52
C THR A 81 -12.44 8.32 -9.04
N LEU A 82 -12.12 7.18 -9.62
CA LEU A 82 -12.15 6.93 -11.05
C LEU A 82 -13.25 5.90 -11.36
N HIS A 83 -13.93 6.02 -12.49
CA HIS A 83 -14.74 4.93 -13.01
C HIS A 83 -13.83 3.80 -13.50
N ALA A 84 -14.08 2.55 -13.11
CA ALA A 84 -13.16 1.45 -13.35
C ALA A 84 -13.02 1.09 -14.84
N GLU A 85 -14.11 1.18 -15.61
CA GLU A 85 -14.10 0.84 -17.04
C GLU A 85 -13.39 1.89 -17.90
N THR A 86 -13.55 3.18 -17.57
CA THR A 86 -13.07 4.29 -18.41
C THR A 86 -11.84 4.98 -17.84
N LEU A 87 -11.52 4.74 -16.56
CA LEU A 87 -10.54 5.46 -15.75
C LEU A 87 -10.77 6.98 -15.71
N GLU A 88 -11.97 7.44 -16.07
CA GLU A 88 -12.35 8.85 -15.97
C GLU A 88 -12.51 9.26 -14.51
N LYS A 89 -12.00 10.44 -14.18
CA LYS A 89 -12.06 10.99 -12.82
C LYS A 89 -13.48 11.49 -12.52
N VAL A 90 -14.14 10.81 -11.59
CA VAL A 90 -15.52 11.10 -11.15
C VAL A 90 -15.54 12.02 -9.94
N ASN A 91 -14.56 11.88 -9.03
CA ASN A 91 -14.43 12.75 -7.88
C ASN A 91 -12.96 13.06 -7.57
N TYR A 92 -12.72 14.22 -6.96
CA TYR A 92 -11.41 14.73 -6.61
C TYR A 92 -11.51 15.70 -5.44
N PHE A 93 -10.69 15.49 -4.41
CA PHE A 93 -10.48 16.50 -3.39
C PHE A 93 -9.09 16.42 -2.77
N SER A 94 -8.66 17.54 -2.19
CA SER A 94 -7.44 17.67 -1.41
C SER A 94 -7.73 18.55 -0.20
N HIS A 95 -7.30 18.13 0.97
CA HIS A 95 -7.56 18.81 2.24
C HIS A 95 -6.26 19.24 2.91
N LYS A 96 -6.26 20.38 3.62
CA LYS A 96 -5.07 20.93 4.30
C LYS A 96 -4.39 19.97 5.28
N SER A 97 -5.12 18.98 5.78
CA SER A 97 -4.57 17.96 6.67
C SER A 97 -3.78 16.86 5.96
N PHE A 98 -3.82 16.77 4.62
CA PHE A 98 -3.24 15.66 3.88
C PHE A 98 -1.71 15.72 3.80
N ASN A 99 -1.06 14.63 4.20
CA ASN A 99 0.36 14.39 4.02
C ASN A 99 0.64 12.88 4.00
N ASP A 100 1.43 12.41 3.03
CA ASP A 100 1.77 10.98 2.84
C ASP A 100 0.56 10.05 3.01
N LEU A 101 -0.57 10.32 2.33
CA LEU A 101 -1.72 9.40 2.40
C LEU A 101 -1.32 8.03 1.85
N HIS A 102 -1.73 6.94 2.51
CA HIS A 102 -1.32 5.59 2.13
C HIS A 102 -2.46 4.72 1.61
N HIS A 103 -3.70 4.98 2.02
CA HIS A 103 -4.85 4.22 1.58
C HIS A 103 -6.13 5.05 1.61
N VAL A 104 -7.06 4.74 0.71
CA VAL A 104 -8.41 5.29 0.73
C VAL A 104 -9.43 4.23 0.33
N ARG A 105 -10.61 4.28 0.97
CA ARG A 105 -11.80 3.50 0.61
C ARG A 105 -13.06 4.23 1.00
N MET A 106 -14.20 3.86 0.43
CA MET A 106 -15.51 4.32 0.86
C MET A 106 -16.11 3.42 1.96
N THR A 107 -16.81 4.05 2.90
CA THR A 107 -17.73 3.40 3.84
C THR A 107 -19.05 3.08 3.16
N LYS A 108 -19.90 2.28 3.82
CA LYS A 108 -21.26 2.00 3.34
C LYS A 108 -22.15 3.26 3.26
N ASN A 109 -21.80 4.30 4.01
CA ASN A 109 -22.57 5.56 4.05
C ASN A 109 -22.14 6.55 2.97
N GLY A 110 -21.18 6.21 2.11
CA GLY A 110 -20.71 7.10 1.05
C GLY A 110 -19.55 8.02 1.46
N ASN A 111 -19.01 7.87 2.68
CA ASN A 111 -17.87 8.67 3.16
C ASN A 111 -16.54 8.02 2.78
N TYR A 112 -15.48 8.81 2.65
CA TYR A 112 -14.12 8.31 2.47
C TYR A 112 -13.42 8.07 3.81
N LEU A 113 -12.89 6.87 4.01
CA LEU A 113 -11.85 6.61 5.01
C LEU A 113 -10.49 6.75 4.36
N VAL A 114 -9.66 7.62 4.92
CA VAL A 114 -8.35 7.99 4.41
C VAL A 114 -7.30 7.70 5.49
N VAL A 115 -6.32 6.86 5.17
CA VAL A 115 -5.15 6.63 6.02
C VAL A 115 -4.13 7.72 5.74
N ASN A 116 -3.95 8.62 6.71
CA ASN A 116 -3.02 9.74 6.66
C ASN A 116 -1.76 9.38 7.46
N THR A 117 -0.80 8.76 6.79
CA THR A 117 0.45 8.31 7.41
C THR A 117 1.30 9.48 7.85
N GLY A 118 1.22 10.61 7.14
CA GLY A 118 1.91 11.83 7.51
C GLY A 118 1.58 12.29 8.94
N LEU A 119 0.35 12.08 9.38
CA LEU A 119 -0.10 12.51 10.71
C LEU A 119 -0.39 11.36 11.68
N ASP A 120 -0.12 10.11 11.27
CA ASP A 120 -0.49 8.90 12.02
C ASP A 120 -2.00 8.86 12.38
N LEU A 121 -2.86 9.27 11.44
CA LEU A 121 -4.31 9.38 11.59
C LEU A 121 -5.08 8.49 10.61
N LEU A 122 -6.20 7.93 11.05
CA LEU A 122 -7.32 7.57 10.19
C LEU A 122 -8.27 8.77 10.16
N MET A 123 -8.70 9.19 8.98
CA MET A 123 -9.65 10.30 8.81
C MET A 123 -10.86 9.85 8.02
N GLU A 124 -12.04 10.35 8.39
CA GLU A 124 -13.26 10.20 7.62
C GLU A 124 -13.65 11.53 6.98
N PHE A 125 -13.94 11.50 5.68
CA PHE A 125 -14.39 12.65 4.92
C PHE A 125 -15.75 12.37 4.26
N SER A 126 -16.57 13.40 4.11
CA SER A 126 -17.75 13.32 3.25
C SER A 126 -17.36 13.10 1.79
N TYR A 127 -18.33 12.82 0.93
CA TYR A 127 -18.10 12.72 -0.51
C TYR A 127 -17.52 14.02 -1.11
N GLU A 128 -17.94 15.16 -0.56
CA GLU A 128 -17.52 16.52 -0.95
C GLU A 128 -16.14 16.91 -0.38
N GLY A 129 -15.55 16.08 0.47
CA GLY A 129 -14.23 16.32 1.05
C GLY A 129 -14.23 17.13 2.36
N GLU A 130 -15.36 17.17 3.07
CA GLU A 130 -15.43 17.76 4.42
C GLU A 130 -14.93 16.76 5.46
N LEU A 131 -14.05 17.20 6.38
CA LEU A 131 -13.55 16.33 7.47
C LEU A 131 -14.68 16.06 8.48
N LEU A 132 -15.09 14.80 8.61
CA LEU A 132 -16.18 14.37 9.50
C LEU A 132 -15.65 13.83 10.82
N ALA A 133 -14.55 13.06 10.78
CA ALA A 133 -13.95 12.47 11.97
C ALA A 133 -12.46 12.19 11.75
N GLN A 134 -11.72 12.05 12.85
CA GLN A 134 -10.33 11.62 12.84
C GLN A 134 -10.01 10.80 14.09
N TRP A 135 -9.14 9.80 13.92
CA TRP A 135 -8.71 8.90 15.00
C TRP A 135 -7.18 8.73 14.95
N PRO A 136 -6.47 9.07 16.05
CA PRO A 136 -5.08 8.69 16.23
C PRO A 136 -4.91 7.19 16.12
N VAL A 137 -3.87 6.76 15.42
CA VAL A 137 -3.54 5.33 15.25
C VAL A 137 -2.42 4.91 16.21
N HIS A 138 -2.05 5.79 17.15
CA HIS A 138 -1.10 5.57 18.24
C HIS A 138 -1.57 6.24 19.54
N ASP A 139 -0.94 5.84 20.65
CA ASP A 139 -1.38 6.16 22.00
C ASP A 139 -0.96 7.58 22.48
N ASP A 140 -0.16 8.31 21.69
CA ASP A 140 0.51 9.58 22.09
C ASP A 140 0.20 10.76 21.14
N VAL A 141 -0.53 11.78 21.61
CA VAL A 141 -0.53 13.20 21.12
C VAL A 141 -1.48 13.61 19.98
N GLU A 142 -2.04 14.81 20.15
CA GLU A 142 -2.59 15.71 19.13
C GLU A 142 -1.54 16.05 18.05
N THR A 143 -1.45 15.24 17.00
CA THR A 143 -0.53 15.48 15.86
C THR A 143 -1.06 16.47 14.83
N TYR A 144 -2.32 16.88 14.96
CA TYR A 144 -3.02 17.71 13.98
C TYR A 144 -3.20 19.14 14.47
N ASN A 145 -2.58 20.09 13.76
CA ASN A 145 -2.87 21.51 13.89
C ASN A 145 -3.69 21.98 12.67
N SER A 146 -4.91 22.44 12.92
CA SER A 146 -5.80 22.87 11.84
C SER A 146 -5.34 24.12 11.09
N ASP A 147 -4.44 24.92 11.64
CA ASP A 147 -3.92 26.13 11.00
C ASP A 147 -2.78 25.83 10.01
N VAL A 148 -2.29 24.60 9.99
CA VAL A 148 -1.19 24.16 9.12
C VAL A 148 -1.75 23.52 7.84
N ASP A 149 -1.25 23.96 6.69
CA ASP A 149 -1.44 23.23 5.43
C ASP A 149 -0.33 22.20 5.24
N TYR A 150 -0.58 20.99 5.72
CA TYR A 150 0.36 19.86 5.66
C TYR A 150 0.63 19.38 4.24
N ARG A 151 -0.20 19.74 3.25
CA ARG A 151 0.09 19.49 1.84
C ARG A 151 1.32 20.24 1.36
N LYS A 152 1.70 21.31 2.07
CA LYS A 152 2.88 22.14 1.77
C LYS A 152 4.14 21.70 2.50
N ILE A 153 4.06 20.65 3.32
CA ILE A 153 5.19 20.10 4.06
C ILE A 153 5.73 18.87 3.29
N PRO A 154 7.00 18.87 2.84
CA PRO A 154 7.55 17.77 2.06
C PRO A 154 7.50 16.40 2.75
N SER A 155 7.62 16.38 4.08
CA SER A 155 7.60 15.16 4.88
C SER A 155 7.42 15.51 6.36
N THR A 156 6.59 14.74 7.06
CA THR A 156 6.41 14.80 8.53
C THR A 156 7.17 13.70 9.28
N LYS A 157 8.02 12.93 8.58
CA LYS A 157 8.86 11.87 9.17
C LYS A 157 9.79 12.41 10.28
N PRO A 158 10.14 11.58 11.28
CA PRO A 158 9.75 10.17 11.44
C PRO A 158 8.30 10.01 11.96
N HIS A 159 7.65 8.93 11.54
CA HIS A 159 6.30 8.58 12.02
C HIS A 159 6.39 7.66 13.23
N THR A 160 5.43 7.82 14.14
CA THR A 160 5.29 7.01 15.36
C THR A 160 4.66 5.66 15.02
N SER A 161 3.61 5.65 14.19
CA SER A 161 2.93 4.40 13.79
C SER A 161 3.21 3.99 12.35
N HIS A 162 3.20 4.96 11.44
CA HIS A 162 3.20 4.75 10.01
C HIS A 162 2.06 3.81 9.59
N PRO A 163 0.78 4.24 9.75
CA PRO A 163 -0.36 3.45 9.33
C PRO A 163 -0.36 3.30 7.81
N ASN A 164 -0.69 2.12 7.30
CA ASN A 164 -0.59 1.83 5.86
C ASN A 164 -1.93 1.61 5.18
N TYR A 165 -2.87 0.91 5.83
CA TYR A 165 -4.07 0.43 5.17
C TYR A 165 -5.23 0.35 6.16
N VAL A 166 -6.46 0.60 5.68
CA VAL A 166 -7.69 0.45 6.48
C VAL A 166 -8.61 -0.60 5.86
N THR A 167 -9.01 -1.56 6.69
CA THR A 167 -9.97 -2.62 6.34
C THR A 167 -11.25 -2.41 7.13
N ILE A 168 -12.40 -2.60 6.47
CA ILE A 168 -13.69 -2.69 7.14
C ILE A 168 -14.09 -4.16 7.18
N LEU A 169 -14.29 -4.70 8.39
CA LEU A 169 -14.89 -6.02 8.61
C LEU A 169 -15.93 -5.87 9.73
N ASP A 170 -17.17 -6.31 9.48
CA ASP A 170 -18.30 -6.19 10.42
C ASP A 170 -18.45 -4.80 11.05
N ASN A 171 -18.35 -3.76 10.22
CA ASN A 171 -18.39 -2.34 10.59
C ASN A 171 -17.27 -1.88 11.57
N HIS A 172 -16.22 -2.68 11.74
CA HIS A 172 -15.02 -2.29 12.48
C HIS A 172 -13.90 -1.84 11.54
N TYR A 173 -13.20 -0.77 11.91
CA TYR A 173 -12.08 -0.24 11.15
C TYR A 173 -10.77 -0.79 11.70
N TRP A 174 -10.13 -1.67 10.93
CA TRP A 174 -8.83 -2.23 11.24
C TRP A 174 -7.76 -1.50 10.45
N VAL A 175 -6.82 -0.86 11.14
CA VAL A 175 -5.73 -0.09 10.53
C VAL A 175 -4.40 -0.80 10.76
N THR A 176 -3.68 -1.13 9.69
CA THR A 176 -2.34 -1.73 9.77
C THR A 176 -1.32 -0.70 10.22
N ARG A 177 -0.41 -1.09 11.12
CA ARG A 177 0.61 -0.21 11.71
C ARG A 177 1.99 -0.79 11.47
N PHE A 178 2.78 -0.10 10.66
CA PHE A 178 4.10 -0.59 10.26
C PHE A 178 5.06 -0.68 11.44
N LYS A 179 5.13 0.33 12.31
CA LYS A 179 6.10 0.35 13.42
C LYS A 179 5.74 -0.62 14.54
N GLN A 180 4.45 -0.78 14.82
CA GLN A 180 3.94 -1.64 15.89
C GLN A 180 3.80 -3.10 15.46
N LYS A 181 3.91 -3.41 14.15
CA LYS A 181 3.80 -4.77 13.60
C LYS A 181 2.46 -5.46 13.94
N ASP A 182 1.40 -4.66 13.97
CA ASP A 182 0.04 -5.10 14.26
C ASP A 182 -1.00 -4.33 13.42
N ALA A 183 -2.25 -4.75 13.52
CA ALA A 183 -3.39 -3.97 13.06
C ALA A 183 -4.29 -3.62 14.25
N ILE A 184 -4.67 -2.35 14.38
CA ILE A 184 -5.52 -1.87 15.47
C ILE A 184 -6.97 -1.67 15.00
N ASN A 185 -7.92 -2.12 15.79
CA ASN A 185 -9.33 -1.79 15.64
C ASN A 185 -9.59 -0.44 16.32
N ILE A 186 -9.95 0.57 15.53
CA ILE A 186 -10.08 1.96 15.99
C ILE A 186 -11.24 2.14 16.99
N HIS A 187 -12.27 1.29 16.94
CA HIS A 187 -13.46 1.45 17.78
C HIS A 187 -13.30 0.89 19.19
N ASN A 188 -12.39 -0.08 19.39
CA ASN A 188 -12.25 -0.78 20.68
C ASN A 188 -10.80 -1.05 21.09
N ASN A 189 -9.81 -0.57 20.34
CA ASN A 189 -8.38 -0.76 20.58
C ASN A 189 -7.89 -2.22 20.61
N ASN A 190 -8.68 -3.18 20.12
CA ASN A 190 -8.20 -4.55 19.91
C ASN A 190 -7.09 -4.55 18.87
N LYS A 191 -6.06 -5.37 19.10
CA LYS A 191 -4.85 -5.42 18.25
C LYS A 191 -4.65 -6.83 17.71
N ALA A 192 -4.58 -6.97 16.39
CA ALA A 192 -4.08 -8.17 15.73
C ALA A 192 -2.54 -8.16 15.82
N LYS A 193 -1.99 -8.60 16.96
CA LYS A 193 -0.54 -8.60 17.22
C LYS A 193 0.14 -9.76 16.51
N ILE A 194 0.61 -9.51 15.30
CA ILE A 194 1.29 -10.50 14.47
C ILE A 194 2.77 -10.63 14.85
N ASN A 195 3.46 -9.51 15.13
CA ASN A 195 4.86 -9.44 15.57
C ASN A 195 5.89 -10.08 14.61
N ILE A 196 5.55 -10.27 13.33
CA ILE A 196 6.48 -10.75 12.30
C ILE A 196 7.36 -9.57 11.83
N GLU A 197 6.76 -8.64 11.08
CA GLU A 197 7.42 -7.41 10.61
C GLU A 197 6.36 -6.34 10.32
N GLY A 198 6.79 -5.16 9.86
CA GLY A 198 5.87 -4.07 9.56
C GLY A 198 4.75 -4.47 8.61
N MET A 199 3.51 -4.26 9.05
CA MET A 199 2.32 -4.59 8.29
C MET A 199 2.04 -3.50 7.24
N HIS A 200 1.64 -3.92 6.04
CA HIS A 200 1.30 -3.01 4.95
C HIS A 200 -0.19 -3.06 4.64
N ASP A 201 -0.66 -4.08 3.93
CA ASP A 201 -2.06 -4.19 3.47
C ASP A 201 -2.94 -4.99 4.44
N GLY A 202 -4.25 -4.84 4.32
CA GLY A 202 -5.26 -5.68 4.95
C GLY A 202 -6.48 -5.85 4.05
N ILE A 203 -6.89 -7.07 3.74
CA ILE A 203 -8.03 -7.37 2.89
C ILE A 203 -9.00 -8.28 3.65
N ALA A 204 -10.21 -7.80 3.90
CA ALA A 204 -11.27 -8.62 4.46
C ALA A 204 -11.77 -9.64 3.42
N TYR A 205 -11.85 -10.89 3.82
CA TYR A 205 -12.45 -11.95 3.01
C TYR A 205 -13.17 -12.94 3.94
N LYS A 206 -14.50 -13.01 3.81
CA LYS A 206 -15.38 -13.70 4.76
C LYS A 206 -15.12 -13.18 6.20
N ASN A 207 -14.82 -14.05 7.15
CA ASN A 207 -14.60 -13.71 8.56
C ASN A 207 -13.12 -13.42 8.89
N PHE A 208 -12.25 -13.41 7.86
CA PHE A 208 -10.82 -13.24 8.02
C PHE A 208 -10.36 -11.90 7.45
N ILE A 209 -9.25 -11.42 7.98
CA ILE A 209 -8.47 -10.36 7.35
C ILE A 209 -7.12 -10.94 6.92
N TYR A 210 -6.81 -10.83 5.64
CA TYR A 210 -5.52 -11.22 5.08
C TYR A 210 -4.62 -9.99 5.07
N TYR A 211 -3.49 -10.07 5.76
CA TYR A 211 -2.51 -9.01 5.83
C TYR A 211 -1.25 -9.35 5.05
N THR A 212 -0.54 -8.33 4.59
CA THR A 212 0.86 -8.46 4.16
C THR A 212 1.78 -7.91 5.24
N THR A 213 2.91 -8.57 5.45
CA THR A 213 4.07 -7.94 6.09
C THR A 213 5.12 -7.64 5.03
N VAL A 214 5.84 -6.53 5.21
CA VAL A 214 6.75 -6.01 4.19
C VAL A 214 7.91 -6.96 3.81
N ASN A 215 8.19 -7.95 4.67
CA ASN A 215 9.23 -8.97 4.48
C ASN A 215 8.73 -10.25 3.78
N GLY A 216 7.52 -10.27 3.21
CA GLY A 216 7.07 -11.37 2.36
C GLY A 216 6.23 -12.43 3.06
N HIS A 217 5.47 -12.07 4.08
CA HIS A 217 4.47 -12.98 4.66
C HIS A 217 3.05 -12.54 4.31
N ILE A 218 2.18 -13.53 4.16
CA ILE A 218 0.72 -13.36 4.16
C ILE A 218 0.18 -13.92 5.47
N VAL A 219 -0.61 -13.13 6.17
CA VAL A 219 -1.14 -13.49 7.49
C VAL A 219 -2.64 -13.50 7.42
N LYS A 220 -3.25 -14.67 7.59
CA LYS A 220 -4.71 -14.84 7.65
C LYS A 220 -5.15 -14.78 9.10
N TYR A 221 -5.76 -13.67 9.50
CA TYR A 221 -6.19 -13.41 10.88
C TYR A 221 -7.70 -13.63 11.03
N ASP A 222 -8.08 -14.41 12.04
CA ASP A 222 -9.46 -14.60 12.46
C ASP A 222 -9.83 -13.55 13.52
N THR A 223 -10.81 -12.72 13.22
CA THR A 223 -11.22 -11.63 14.13
C THR A 223 -12.10 -12.09 15.28
N VAL A 224 -12.63 -13.32 15.23
CA VAL A 224 -13.48 -13.92 16.26
C VAL A 224 -12.64 -14.66 17.28
N THR A 225 -11.73 -15.52 16.82
CA THR A 225 -10.86 -16.32 17.71
C THR A 225 -9.57 -15.60 18.08
N HIS A 226 -9.24 -14.50 17.41
CA HIS A 226 -7.99 -13.76 17.54
C HIS A 226 -6.73 -14.59 17.24
N THR A 227 -6.86 -15.65 16.43
CA THR A 227 -5.73 -16.46 15.95
C THR A 227 -5.32 -16.09 14.53
N TYR A 228 -4.12 -16.48 14.10
CA TYR A 228 -3.71 -16.34 12.71
C TYR A 228 -2.93 -17.53 12.17
N GLU A 229 -2.95 -17.65 10.85
CA GLU A 229 -2.05 -18.51 10.07
C GLU A 229 -1.03 -17.64 9.33
N ASP A 230 0.24 -18.06 9.32
CA ASP A 230 1.34 -17.38 8.64
C ASP A 230 1.82 -18.18 7.41
N TYR A 231 1.90 -17.48 6.28
CA TYR A 231 2.39 -17.99 5.01
C TYR A 231 3.62 -17.21 4.57
N ASP A 232 4.80 -17.74 4.87
CA ASP A 232 6.10 -17.19 4.46
C ASP A 232 6.37 -17.47 2.98
N LEU A 233 6.24 -16.43 2.15
CA LEU A 233 6.43 -16.53 0.70
C LEU A 233 7.91 -16.67 0.31
N ASN A 234 8.86 -16.35 1.19
CA ASN A 234 10.29 -16.53 0.90
C ASN A 234 10.61 -18.02 0.72
N LYS A 235 10.03 -18.88 1.56
CA LYS A 235 10.18 -20.35 1.46
C LYS A 235 9.57 -20.92 0.18
N LEU A 236 8.52 -20.28 -0.34
CA LEU A 236 7.86 -20.70 -1.58
C LEU A 236 8.67 -20.31 -2.82
N GLU A 237 9.61 -19.37 -2.68
CA GLU A 237 10.43 -18.86 -3.78
C GLU A 237 11.82 -19.53 -3.80
N GLU A 238 12.35 -19.92 -2.64
CA GLU A 238 13.59 -20.70 -2.52
C GLU A 238 13.50 -22.06 -3.22
N SER A 239 12.31 -22.69 -3.27
CA SER A 239 12.10 -23.94 -4.01
C SER A 239 12.30 -23.80 -5.53
N PHE A 240 12.26 -22.58 -6.06
CA PHE A 240 12.43 -22.30 -7.50
C PHE A 240 13.77 -21.63 -7.85
N ILE A 241 14.54 -21.15 -6.87
CA ILE A 241 15.75 -20.35 -7.12
C ILE A 241 16.94 -20.92 -6.34
N THR A 242 18.00 -21.31 -7.06
CA THR A 242 19.24 -21.87 -6.50
C THR A 242 20.14 -20.85 -5.78
N THR A 243 19.73 -19.58 -5.70
CA THR A 243 20.47 -18.49 -5.06
C THR A 243 19.50 -17.55 -4.33
N PHE A 244 19.81 -17.17 -3.10
CA PHE A 244 18.97 -16.26 -2.30
C PHE A 244 18.78 -14.91 -3.01
N LYS A 245 17.52 -14.55 -3.30
CA LYS A 245 17.13 -13.23 -3.83
C LYS A 245 16.06 -12.63 -2.93
N ALA A 246 16.29 -11.41 -2.46
CA ALA A 246 15.28 -10.69 -1.68
C ALA A 246 14.03 -10.43 -2.54
N LEU A 247 12.85 -10.77 -2.01
CA LEU A 247 11.59 -10.69 -2.76
C LEU A 247 11.21 -9.27 -3.16
N GLY A 248 11.67 -8.24 -2.46
CA GLY A 248 11.10 -6.91 -2.59
C GLY A 248 10.35 -6.51 -1.32
N TRP A 249 9.84 -5.29 -1.33
CA TRP A 249 8.80 -4.87 -0.39
C TRP A 249 7.51 -5.60 -0.77
N CYS A 250 7.08 -6.54 0.06
CA CYS A 250 5.81 -7.23 -0.09
C CYS A 250 4.67 -6.25 0.25
N ARG A 251 3.90 -5.87 -0.77
CA ARG A 251 2.78 -4.92 -0.67
C ARG A 251 1.89 -4.97 -1.90
N GLY A 252 0.62 -4.65 -1.73
CA GLY A 252 -0.44 -4.94 -2.66
C GLY A 252 -0.87 -6.40 -2.52
N LEU A 253 -2.14 -6.59 -2.19
CA LEU A 253 -2.74 -7.90 -1.93
C LEU A 253 -4.13 -7.94 -2.54
N LYS A 254 -4.41 -8.99 -3.30
CA LYS A 254 -5.76 -9.36 -3.74
C LYS A 254 -6.04 -10.79 -3.29
N VAL A 255 -7.11 -10.97 -2.52
CA VAL A 255 -7.62 -12.30 -2.14
C VAL A 255 -8.55 -12.76 -3.25
N VAL A 256 -8.18 -13.83 -3.96
CA VAL A 256 -8.99 -14.40 -5.04
C VAL A 256 -10.04 -15.34 -4.46
N ASP A 257 -9.60 -16.19 -3.52
CA ASP A 257 -10.41 -17.10 -2.74
C ASP A 257 -9.68 -17.47 -1.43
N GLU A 258 -10.20 -18.43 -0.66
CA GLU A 258 -9.62 -18.81 0.64
C GLU A 258 -8.19 -19.34 0.56
N GLU A 259 -7.82 -19.94 -0.56
CA GLU A 259 -6.54 -20.60 -0.78
C GLU A 259 -5.63 -19.79 -1.70
N THR A 260 -6.15 -18.78 -2.40
CA THR A 260 -5.46 -18.15 -3.53
C THR A 260 -5.35 -16.64 -3.35
N VAL A 261 -4.13 -16.13 -3.48
CA VAL A 261 -3.84 -14.69 -3.39
C VAL A 261 -2.95 -14.24 -4.54
N ILE A 262 -3.08 -12.96 -4.91
CA ILE A 262 -2.11 -12.26 -5.76
C ILE A 262 -1.42 -11.21 -4.90
N VAL A 263 -0.09 -11.19 -4.94
CA VAL A 263 0.75 -10.36 -4.08
C VAL A 263 1.70 -9.54 -4.91
N GLY A 264 1.83 -8.26 -4.57
CA GLY A 264 2.77 -7.34 -5.19
C GLY A 264 4.10 -7.32 -4.45
N PHE A 265 5.16 -7.12 -5.22
CA PHE A 265 6.49 -6.90 -4.70
C PHE A 265 7.11 -5.70 -5.39
N SER A 266 7.43 -4.66 -4.62
CA SER A 266 8.23 -3.56 -5.14
C SER A 266 9.72 -3.86 -4.97
N ARG A 267 10.49 -3.62 -6.03
CA ARG A 267 11.94 -3.83 -6.00
C ARG A 267 12.61 -3.12 -4.83
N LEU A 268 13.45 -3.85 -4.08
CA LEU A 268 14.35 -3.23 -3.12
C LEU A 268 15.37 -2.38 -3.86
N ARG A 269 15.56 -1.15 -3.39
CA ARG A 269 16.50 -0.20 -3.98
C ARG A 269 17.41 0.29 -2.86
N PRO A 270 18.72 0.46 -3.10
CA PRO A 270 19.59 1.11 -2.14
C PRO A 270 19.03 2.49 -1.75
N THR A 271 18.89 2.73 -0.46
CA THR A 271 18.50 4.04 0.10
C THR A 271 19.60 4.54 1.03
N LYS A 272 19.85 5.86 1.02
CA LYS A 272 20.77 6.50 1.98
C LYS A 272 20.19 6.52 3.42
N GLN A 273 18.87 6.39 3.56
CA GLN A 273 18.19 6.31 4.86
C GLN A 273 18.30 4.89 5.43
N LYS A 274 18.86 4.78 6.64
CA LYS A 274 19.09 3.52 7.37
C LYS A 274 17.81 2.91 7.99
N ASP A 275 16.76 3.71 8.16
CA ASP A 275 15.61 3.36 9.03
C ASP A 275 14.67 2.30 8.47
N TYR A 276 14.60 2.13 7.14
CA TYR A 276 13.71 1.14 6.53
C TYR A 276 14.38 -0.24 6.39
N THR A 277 15.70 -0.30 6.48
CA THR A 277 16.48 -1.53 6.25
C THR A 277 16.88 -2.24 7.55
N GLN A 278 16.37 -1.81 8.72
CA GLN A 278 16.80 -2.39 9.99
C GLN A 278 16.41 -3.88 10.13
N TRP A 279 15.26 -4.30 9.59
CA TRP A 279 14.86 -5.73 9.57
C TRP A 279 15.72 -6.59 8.64
N LEU A 280 16.51 -5.99 7.75
CA LEU A 280 17.48 -6.69 6.91
C LEU A 280 18.72 -7.15 7.71
N ASN A 281 18.73 -7.01 9.04
CA ASN A 281 19.63 -7.69 10.00
C ASN A 281 21.04 -7.98 9.44
N GLY A 282 21.87 -6.95 9.29
CA GLY A 282 23.28 -7.11 8.93
C GLY A 282 23.56 -7.58 7.49
N ASN A 283 22.55 -7.80 6.65
CA ASN A 283 22.71 -8.26 5.27
C ASN A 283 22.82 -7.11 4.25
N ILE A 284 23.34 -5.94 4.65
CA ILE A 284 23.63 -4.82 3.72
C ILE A 284 24.62 -5.28 2.63
N ASP A 285 25.58 -6.13 2.98
CA ASP A 285 26.53 -6.68 2.01
C ASP A 285 25.90 -7.76 1.11
N LYS A 286 24.87 -8.48 1.58
CA LYS A 286 24.04 -9.32 0.69
C LYS A 286 23.09 -8.50 -0.17
N LEU A 287 22.66 -7.30 0.22
CA LEU A 287 21.90 -6.41 -0.67
C LEU A 287 22.76 -5.87 -1.81
N LYS A 288 24.05 -5.65 -1.58
CA LYS A 288 25.00 -5.26 -2.65
C LYS A 288 25.33 -6.41 -3.61
N SER A 289 25.29 -7.67 -3.15
CA SER A 289 25.63 -8.86 -3.95
C SER A 289 24.42 -9.67 -4.46
N SER A 290 23.22 -9.48 -3.89
CA SER A 290 22.01 -10.17 -4.31
C SER A 290 21.37 -9.48 -5.52
N ARG A 291 21.00 -10.28 -6.52
CA ARG A 291 20.16 -9.82 -7.64
C ARG A 291 18.76 -9.55 -7.08
N HIS A 292 18.43 -8.28 -6.82
CA HIS A 292 17.07 -7.89 -6.44
C HIS A 292 16.08 -8.27 -7.55
N LEU A 293 14.97 -8.90 -7.16
CA LEU A 293 13.88 -9.17 -8.09
C LEU A 293 13.25 -7.85 -8.58
N PRO A 294 12.73 -7.82 -9.81
CA PRO A 294 12.04 -6.64 -10.34
C PRO A 294 10.75 -6.38 -9.56
N THR A 295 10.21 -5.17 -9.72
CA THR A 295 8.83 -4.89 -9.34
C THR A 295 7.90 -5.82 -10.12
N ARG A 296 7.04 -6.55 -9.41
CA ARG A 296 6.24 -7.64 -9.98
C ARG A 296 5.00 -7.93 -9.15
N ILE A 297 4.11 -8.74 -9.73
CA ILE A 297 3.02 -9.41 -9.01
C ILE A 297 3.14 -10.91 -9.22
N ALA A 298 2.73 -11.69 -8.24
CA ALA A 298 2.71 -13.14 -8.32
C ALA A 298 1.47 -13.71 -7.66
N LYS A 299 0.93 -14.79 -8.24
CA LYS A 299 -0.20 -15.54 -7.68
C LYS A 299 0.31 -16.75 -6.94
N TYR A 300 -0.22 -16.98 -5.75
CA TYR A 300 0.13 -18.11 -4.90
C TYR A 300 -1.11 -18.89 -4.51
N ASN A 301 -0.98 -20.21 -4.44
CA ASN A 301 -1.91 -21.05 -3.70
C ASN A 301 -1.29 -21.35 -2.32
N LEU A 302 -1.89 -20.79 -1.28
CA LEU A 302 -1.46 -20.83 0.11
C LEU A 302 -1.54 -22.24 0.71
N LYS A 303 -2.56 -23.03 0.34
CA LYS A 303 -2.75 -24.40 0.83
C LYS A 303 -1.73 -25.38 0.24
N LYS A 304 -1.57 -25.33 -1.08
CA LYS A 304 -0.59 -26.14 -1.83
C LYS A 304 0.84 -25.63 -1.66
N LYS A 305 1.01 -24.40 -1.14
CA LYS A 305 2.31 -23.75 -0.94
C LYS A 305 3.10 -23.65 -2.25
N GLU A 306 2.44 -23.16 -3.29
CA GLU A 306 3.02 -23.04 -4.64
C GLU A 306 2.81 -21.64 -5.23
N LYS A 307 3.81 -21.16 -5.97
CA LYS A 307 3.66 -20.02 -6.87
C LYS A 307 3.06 -20.50 -8.18
N MET A 308 1.92 -19.93 -8.56
CA MET A 308 1.19 -20.32 -9.77
C MET A 308 1.70 -19.58 -11.00
N TRP A 309 1.92 -18.27 -10.89
CA TRP A 309 2.47 -17.43 -11.96
C TRP A 309 3.05 -16.13 -11.41
N GLU A 310 3.79 -15.41 -12.27
CA GLU A 310 4.40 -14.12 -11.96
C GLU A 310 4.41 -13.21 -13.19
N ILE A 311 4.17 -11.91 -13.00
CA ILE A 311 4.24 -10.88 -14.04
C ILE A 311 5.23 -9.79 -13.61
N ASN A 312 6.25 -9.55 -14.44
CA ASN A 312 7.22 -8.47 -14.24
C ASN A 312 6.61 -7.13 -14.69
N LEU A 313 6.33 -6.26 -13.71
CA LEU A 313 5.70 -4.96 -13.93
C LEU A 313 6.67 -3.89 -14.44
N GLU A 314 7.98 -4.04 -14.21
CA GLU A 314 8.97 -3.11 -14.76
C GLU A 314 9.00 -3.17 -16.30
N LYS A 315 8.70 -4.32 -16.90
CA LYS A 315 8.54 -4.46 -18.35
C LYS A 315 7.32 -3.68 -18.89
N GLN A 316 6.33 -3.45 -18.05
CA GLN A 316 5.15 -2.64 -18.36
C GLN A 316 5.34 -1.17 -17.93
N GLY A 317 6.53 -0.79 -17.45
CA GLY A 317 6.85 0.57 -17.04
C GLY A 317 6.34 0.97 -15.65
N LEU A 318 5.90 0.01 -14.82
CA LEU A 318 5.53 0.28 -13.43
C LEU A 318 6.68 -0.11 -12.50
N ASN A 319 7.23 0.87 -11.78
CA ASN A 319 8.50 0.72 -11.05
C ASN A 319 8.34 0.55 -9.53
N VAL A 320 7.11 0.63 -9.06
CA VAL A 320 6.67 0.43 -7.68
C VAL A 320 5.21 -0.01 -7.73
N VAL A 321 4.81 -0.93 -6.84
CA VAL A 321 3.42 -1.37 -6.66
C VAL A 321 2.98 -1.02 -5.24
N PHE A 322 1.75 -0.53 -5.09
CA PHE A 322 1.14 -0.25 -3.78
C PHE A 322 -0.18 -1.00 -3.56
N SER A 323 -0.96 -1.31 -4.60
CA SER A 323 -2.14 -2.15 -4.49
C SER A 323 -2.47 -2.92 -5.76
N ILE A 324 -3.26 -3.99 -5.61
CA ILE A 324 -3.82 -4.82 -6.67
C ILE A 324 -5.33 -4.86 -6.43
N LEU A 325 -6.13 -4.35 -7.37
CA LEU A 325 -7.57 -4.12 -7.15
C LEU A 325 -8.46 -5.11 -7.88
#